data_AF-V5GHL5-F1
#
_entry.id   AF-V5GHL5-F1
#
_cell.length_a   1.000
_cell.length_b   1.000
_cell.length_c   1.000
_cell.angle_alpha   90.00
_cell.angle_beta   90.00
_cell.angle_gamma   90.00
#
_symmetry.space_group_name_H-M   'P 1'
#
loop_
_entity.id
_entity.type
_entity.pdbx_description
1 polymer ?
#
loop_
_entity_poly.entity_id
_entity_poly.type
_entity_poly.pdbx_seq_one_letter_code
_entity_poly.pdbx_strand_id
1 'polypeptide(L)'
;MSTACINERVFEDSPLKSKVALFNKVADKHVQKQAINPFSNGKQAGNLPRPVISKEEYGRPPKGSLSEIRAFKATIQVSREMLELCEVINQCGEPLFTPEEKVNDPRIVISFGELFGIYTAISDKVVGLLLRARKYKLVDFEGECLFQRRDDHVPIILSKPITEIRKILMERMETAGKALQESGEQYL
;
A
#
# COMPACT_ATOMS: atom_id res chain seq x y z
N MET A 1 12.02 14.85 -35.14
CA MET A 1 12.40 13.43 -35.31
C MET A 1 12.54 12.82 -33.93
N SER A 2 11.50 12.15 -33.43
CA SER A 2 11.50 11.52 -32.10
C SER A 2 11.39 10.01 -32.29
N THR A 3 12.49 9.32 -32.02
CA THR A 3 12.62 7.86 -32.04
C THR A 3 11.93 7.30 -30.80
N ALA A 4 10.71 6.77 -31.00
CA ALA A 4 9.98 6.05 -29.98
C ALA A 4 10.62 4.68 -29.69
N CYS A 5 10.70 4.38 -28.40
CA CYS A 5 11.13 3.17 -27.71
C CYS A 5 10.97 1.87 -28.52
N ILE A 6 12.08 1.34 -29.04
CA ILE A 6 12.19 -0.07 -29.39
C ILE A 6 12.35 -0.81 -28.06
N ASN A 7 11.29 -1.47 -27.61
CA ASN A 7 11.39 -2.46 -26.56
C ASN A 7 12.08 -3.68 -27.19
N GLU A 8 13.42 -3.69 -27.16
CA GLU A 8 14.21 -4.88 -27.46
C GLU A 8 13.76 -5.96 -26.48
N ARG A 9 12.80 -6.78 -26.92
CA ARG A 9 12.64 -8.11 -26.34
C ARG A 9 13.95 -8.80 -26.66
N VAL A 10 14.89 -8.76 -25.71
CA VAL A 10 16.03 -9.65 -25.69
C VAL A 10 15.41 -11.04 -25.73
N PHE A 11 15.34 -11.61 -26.92
CA PHE A 11 14.95 -12.99 -27.13
C PHE A 11 16.16 -13.76 -26.66
N GLU A 12 16.24 -13.96 -25.35
CA GLU A 12 17.27 -14.79 -24.76
C GLU A 12 17.08 -16.17 -25.41
N ASP A 13 18.02 -16.54 -26.28
CA ASP A 13 18.07 -17.82 -26.99
C ASP A 13 18.39 -18.92 -25.98
N SER A 14 17.44 -19.11 -25.06
CA SER A 14 17.41 -20.22 -24.13
C SER A 14 17.34 -21.49 -24.97
N PRO A 15 18.26 -22.44 -24.76
CA PRO A 15 18.30 -23.68 -25.51
C PRO A 15 16.92 -24.35 -25.54
N LEU A 16 16.55 -25.00 -26.64
CA LEU A 16 15.26 -25.69 -26.78
C LEU A 16 14.98 -26.61 -25.59
N LYS A 17 16.02 -27.31 -25.11
CA LYS A 17 15.97 -28.16 -23.92
C LYS A 17 15.48 -27.41 -22.67
N SER A 18 15.95 -26.18 -22.46
CA SER A 18 15.52 -25.33 -21.33
C SER A 18 14.06 -24.91 -21.47
N LYS A 19 13.60 -24.56 -22.68
CA LYS A 19 12.19 -24.22 -22.95
C LYS A 19 11.26 -25.41 -22.72
N VAL A 20 11.66 -26.59 -23.20
CA VAL A 20 10.91 -27.85 -22.98
C VAL A 20 10.88 -28.22 -21.49
N ALA A 21 11.99 -28.08 -20.78
CA ALA A 21 12.03 -28.30 -19.34
C ALA A 21 11.11 -27.35 -18.58
N LEU A 22 11.07 -26.06 -18.97
CA LEU A 22 10.17 -25.08 -18.39
C LEU A 22 8.70 -25.44 -18.64
N PHE A 23 8.38 -25.85 -19.87
CA PHE A 23 7.05 -26.28 -20.25
C PHE A 23 6.59 -27.51 -19.45
N ASN A 24 7.43 -28.54 -19.36
CA ASN A 24 7.14 -29.73 -18.57
C ASN A 24 6.93 -29.38 -17.09
N LYS A 25 7.78 -28.51 -16.52
CA LYS A 25 7.64 -28.03 -15.14
C LYS A 25 6.32 -27.29 -14.92
N VAL A 26 5.86 -26.51 -15.90
CA VAL A 26 4.55 -25.82 -15.84
C VAL A 26 3.41 -26.83 -15.96
N ALA A 27 3.51 -27.79 -16.88
CA ALA A 27 2.52 -28.85 -17.06
C ALA A 27 2.37 -29.71 -15.79
N ASP A 28 3.47 -30.15 -15.19
CA ASP A 28 3.47 -30.94 -13.96
C ASP A 28 2.87 -30.16 -12.79
N LYS A 29 3.26 -28.89 -12.61
CA LYS A 29 2.66 -28.00 -11.61
C LYS A 29 1.16 -27.83 -11.82
N HIS A 30 0.72 -27.73 -13.07
CA HIS A 30 -0.70 -27.61 -13.40
C HIS A 30 -1.45 -28.89 -13.05
N VAL A 31 -0.94 -30.07 -13.44
CA VAL A 31 -1.54 -31.37 -13.09
C VAL A 31 -1.64 -31.54 -11.58
N GLN A 32 -0.58 -31.22 -10.83
CA GLN A 32 -0.58 -31.27 -9.37
C GLN A 32 -1.63 -30.35 -8.75
N LYS A 33 -1.76 -29.10 -9.25
CA LYS A 33 -2.79 -28.15 -8.78
C LYS A 33 -4.21 -28.64 -9.10
N GLN A 34 -4.43 -29.22 -10.28
CA GLN A 34 -5.73 -29.75 -10.66
C GLN A 34 -6.12 -31.00 -9.85
N ALA A 35 -5.14 -31.80 -9.41
CA ALA A 35 -5.39 -32.97 -8.57
C ALA A 35 -6.00 -32.62 -7.21
N ILE A 36 -5.66 -31.44 -6.66
CA ILE A 36 -6.15 -30.93 -5.37
C ILE A 36 -7.23 -29.85 -5.50
N ASN A 37 -7.77 -29.64 -6.71
CA ASN A 37 -8.78 -28.61 -6.93
C ASN A 37 -10.19 -29.23 -6.84
N PRO A 38 -11.05 -28.77 -5.92
CA PRO A 38 -12.41 -29.31 -5.75
C PRO A 38 -13.34 -29.09 -6.96
N PHE A 39 -12.97 -28.20 -7.88
CA PHE A 39 -13.76 -27.89 -9.08
C PHE A 39 -13.29 -28.63 -10.34
N SER A 40 -12.34 -29.56 -10.19
CA SER A 40 -11.81 -30.36 -11.30
C SER A 40 -12.59 -31.68 -11.41
N ASN A 41 -12.79 -32.18 -12.64
CA ASN A 41 -13.57 -33.41 -12.91
C ASN A 41 -13.01 -34.69 -12.26
N GLY A 42 -11.82 -34.64 -11.66
CA GLY A 42 -11.25 -35.76 -10.90
C GLY A 42 -11.91 -35.87 -9.53
N LYS A 43 -12.46 -37.04 -9.21
CA LYS A 43 -13.19 -37.39 -7.96
C LYS A 43 -12.30 -37.36 -6.69
N GLN A 44 -11.63 -36.25 -6.40
CA GLN A 44 -10.65 -36.10 -5.31
C GLN A 44 -11.13 -35.16 -4.18
N ALA A 45 -12.37 -34.67 -4.24
CA ALA A 45 -12.93 -33.70 -3.29
C ALA A 45 -12.85 -34.15 -1.81
N GLY A 46 -12.75 -35.46 -1.53
CA GLY A 46 -12.59 -36.01 -0.19
C GLY A 46 -11.17 -35.98 0.40
N ASN A 47 -10.13 -35.84 -0.43
CA ASN A 47 -8.71 -35.92 -0.01
C ASN A 47 -7.99 -34.57 -0.12
N LEU A 48 -8.72 -33.46 -0.02
CA LEU A 48 -8.13 -32.13 -0.11
C LEU A 48 -7.22 -31.86 1.10
N PRO A 49 -5.94 -31.53 0.90
CA PRO A 49 -5.08 -31.10 2.00
C PRO A 49 -5.64 -29.81 2.60
N ARG A 50 -6.06 -29.85 3.86
CA ARG A 50 -6.43 -28.65 4.60
C ARG A 50 -5.16 -27.89 4.99
N PRO A 51 -5.00 -26.61 4.59
CA PRO A 51 -3.86 -25.82 5.03
C PRO A 51 -3.84 -25.74 6.55
N VAL A 52 -2.78 -26.25 7.16
CA VAL A 52 -2.51 -26.03 8.59
C VAL A 52 -1.84 -24.66 8.69
N ILE A 53 -2.66 -23.63 8.88
CA ILE A 53 -2.17 -22.26 9.03
C ILE A 53 -1.88 -22.05 10.52
N SER A 54 -0.63 -21.72 10.84
CA SER A 54 -0.25 -21.35 12.21
C SER A 54 -0.94 -20.05 12.60
N LYS A 55 -1.07 -19.79 13.90
CA LYS A 55 -1.69 -18.54 14.39
C LYS A 55 -0.90 -17.31 13.92
N GLU A 56 0.41 -17.47 13.74
CA GLU A 56 1.36 -16.43 13.33
C GLU A 56 1.27 -16.13 11.82
N GLU A 57 0.92 -17.13 11.01
CA GLU A 57 0.77 -17.01 9.55
C GLU A 57 -0.66 -16.66 9.13
N TYR A 58 -1.62 -16.79 10.04
CA TYR A 58 -3.02 -16.45 9.78
C TYR A 58 -3.19 -14.98 9.38
N GLY A 59 -3.89 -14.76 8.26
CA GLY A 59 -4.11 -13.43 7.70
C GLY A 59 -2.90 -12.83 6.95
N ARG A 60 -1.82 -13.60 6.76
CA ARG A 60 -0.65 -13.17 5.97
C ARG A 60 -0.61 -13.90 4.63
N PRO A 61 -0.20 -13.21 3.54
CA PRO A 61 0.06 -13.88 2.28
C PRO A 61 1.24 -14.85 2.44
N PRO A 62 1.28 -15.96 1.68
CA PRO A 62 2.43 -16.86 1.68
C PRO A 62 3.71 -16.11 1.31
N LYS A 63 4.81 -16.45 1.98
CA LYS A 63 6.13 -15.85 1.69
C LYS A 63 6.56 -16.11 0.25
N GLY A 64 7.14 -15.11 -0.38
CA GLY A 64 7.52 -15.14 -1.80
C GLY A 64 6.29 -15.30 -2.71
N SER A 65 5.09 -14.89 -2.31
CA SER A 65 3.93 -14.90 -3.22
C SER A 65 3.74 -13.56 -3.91
N LEU A 66 3.09 -13.57 -5.09
CA LEU A 66 2.69 -12.31 -5.74
C LEU A 66 1.78 -11.45 -4.84
N SER A 67 0.99 -12.07 -3.97
CA SER A 67 0.13 -11.37 -3.02
C SER A 67 0.95 -10.63 -1.95
N GLU A 68 2.04 -11.22 -1.48
CA GLU A 68 2.97 -10.56 -0.54
C GLU A 68 3.69 -9.38 -1.20
N ILE A 69 4.23 -9.59 -2.40
CA ILE A 69 4.86 -8.53 -3.20
C ILE A 69 3.89 -7.35 -3.40
N ARG A 70 2.62 -7.63 -3.73
CA ARG A 70 1.58 -6.60 -3.84
C ARG A 70 1.32 -5.89 -2.52
N ALA A 71 1.31 -6.61 -1.40
CA ALA A 71 1.09 -6.01 -0.07
C ALA A 71 2.20 -5.02 0.31
N PHE A 72 3.46 -5.35 0.05
CA PHE A 72 4.57 -4.42 0.29
C PHE A 72 4.52 -3.21 -0.64
N LYS A 73 4.29 -3.40 -1.94
CA LYS A 73 4.10 -2.30 -2.90
C LYS A 73 2.98 -1.36 -2.48
N ALA A 74 1.83 -1.92 -2.08
CA ALA A 74 0.71 -1.14 -1.57
C ALA A 74 1.11 -0.36 -0.31
N THR A 75 1.85 -0.97 0.61
CA THR A 75 2.33 -0.30 1.83
C THR A 75 3.21 0.91 1.50
N ILE A 76 4.13 0.78 0.55
CA ILE A 76 5.02 1.87 0.11
C ILE A 76 4.19 2.99 -0.54
N GLN A 77 3.34 2.66 -1.50
CA GLN A 77 2.51 3.63 -2.22
C GLN A 77 1.63 4.43 -1.24
N VAL A 78 0.99 3.73 -0.31
CA VAL A 78 0.11 4.33 0.66
C VAL A 78 0.86 5.21 1.66
N SER A 79 2.07 4.82 2.05
CA SER A 79 2.91 5.64 2.92
C SER A 79 3.35 6.93 2.23
N ARG A 80 3.59 6.88 0.91
CA ARG A 80 3.86 8.07 0.10
C ARG A 80 2.64 8.99 0.01
N GLU A 81 1.46 8.45 -0.29
CA GLU A 81 0.21 9.25 -0.35
C GLU A 81 -0.10 9.92 1.01
N MET A 82 0.16 9.23 2.14
CA MET A 82 0.02 9.82 3.47
C MET A 82 1.04 10.93 3.73
N LEU A 83 2.27 10.79 3.23
CA LEU A 83 3.29 11.82 3.36
C LEU A 83 2.89 13.08 2.60
N GLU A 84 2.47 12.93 1.34
CA GLU A 84 1.96 14.02 0.50
C GLU A 84 0.78 14.73 1.19
N LEU A 85 -0.15 13.97 1.78
CA LEU A 85 -1.25 14.53 2.59
C LEU A 85 -0.75 15.40 3.73
N CYS A 86 0.19 14.90 4.53
CA CYS A 86 0.73 15.67 5.65
C CYS A 86 1.51 16.91 5.16
N GLU A 87 2.18 16.83 4.02
CA GLU A 87 2.89 17.96 3.42
C GLU A 87 1.93 19.04 2.92
N VAL A 88 0.83 18.67 2.26
CA VAL A 88 -0.21 19.62 1.85
C VAL A 88 -0.83 20.30 3.06
N ILE A 89 -1.18 19.55 4.11
CA ILE A 89 -1.71 20.14 5.35
C ILE A 89 -0.69 21.11 5.97
N ASN A 90 0.59 20.75 6.01
CA ASN A 90 1.63 21.61 6.57
C ASN A 90 1.89 22.88 5.73
N GLN A 91 1.68 22.83 4.42
CA GLN A 91 1.90 23.98 3.52
C GLN A 91 0.71 24.93 3.45
N CYS A 92 -0.51 24.38 3.48
CA CYS A 92 -1.74 25.14 3.28
C CYS A 92 -2.49 25.44 4.59
N GLY A 93 -2.16 24.73 5.68
CA GLY A 93 -2.76 24.95 6.99
C GLY A 93 -2.12 26.10 7.75
N GLU A 94 -2.73 26.42 8.88
CA GLU A 94 -2.33 27.49 9.79
C GLU A 94 -1.82 26.90 11.12
N PRO A 95 -0.96 27.61 11.86
CA PRO A 95 -0.58 27.18 13.20
C PRO A 95 -1.81 26.99 14.10
N LEU A 96 -1.79 25.97 14.95
CA LEU A 96 -2.89 25.71 15.87
C LEU A 96 -2.93 26.78 16.97
N PHE A 97 -3.99 27.60 16.97
CA PHE A 97 -4.22 28.63 17.99
C PHE A 97 -5.41 28.25 18.88
N THR A 98 -5.26 27.22 19.70
CA THR A 98 -6.25 26.88 20.73
C THR A 98 -5.90 27.60 22.05
N PRO A 99 -6.89 28.16 22.79
CA PRO A 99 -6.65 28.84 24.08
C PRO A 99 -6.10 27.92 25.17
N GLU A 100 -6.18 26.60 24.97
CA GLU A 100 -5.88 25.55 25.95
C GLU A 100 -4.48 24.95 25.75
N GLU A 101 -3.85 25.16 24.59
CA GLU A 101 -2.52 24.62 24.27
C GLU A 101 -1.41 25.68 24.42
N LYS A 102 -0.17 25.18 24.47
CA LYS A 102 1.02 25.98 24.75
C LYS A 102 1.18 27.05 23.66
N VAL A 103 1.61 28.25 24.06
CA VAL A 103 1.88 29.42 23.17
C VAL A 103 2.81 29.08 21.98
N ASN A 104 3.57 27.97 22.04
CA ASN A 104 4.48 27.51 21.00
C ASN A 104 4.15 26.07 20.55
N ASP A 105 2.89 25.76 20.25
CA ASP A 105 2.56 24.46 19.66
C ASP A 105 3.02 24.41 18.18
N PRO A 106 3.87 23.46 17.77
CA PRO A 106 4.34 23.35 16.39
C PRO A 106 3.32 22.68 15.44
N ARG A 107 2.12 22.33 15.93
CA ARG A 107 1.10 21.67 15.13
C ARG A 107 0.40 22.63 14.18
N ILE A 108 0.03 22.10 13.02
CA ILE A 108 -0.67 22.80 11.95
C ILE A 108 -2.09 22.23 11.85
N VAL A 109 -3.05 23.10 11.58
CA VAL A 109 -4.47 22.77 11.38
C VAL A 109 -4.95 23.31 10.04
N ILE A 110 -5.83 22.57 9.38
CA ILE A 110 -6.55 23.01 8.17
C ILE A 110 -8.01 22.58 8.29
N SER A 111 -8.95 23.35 7.74
CA SER A 111 -10.35 22.91 7.68
C SER A 111 -10.53 21.77 6.67
N PHE A 112 -11.47 20.86 6.93
CA PHE A 112 -11.78 19.78 5.99
C PHE A 112 -12.22 20.30 4.62
N GLY A 113 -13.02 21.37 4.58
CA GLY A 113 -13.52 21.97 3.35
C GLY A 113 -12.40 22.49 2.46
N GLU A 114 -11.42 23.20 3.04
CA GLU A 114 -10.25 23.70 2.31
C GLU A 114 -9.38 22.55 1.81
N LEU A 115 -9.08 21.58 2.69
CA LEU A 115 -8.29 20.42 2.33
C LEU A 115 -8.96 19.62 1.20
N PHE A 116 -10.27 19.39 1.29
CA PHE A 116 -11.04 18.70 0.26
C PHE A 116 -11.06 19.49 -1.05
N GLY A 117 -11.19 20.82 -0.99
CA GLY A 117 -11.10 21.70 -2.16
C GLY A 117 -9.76 21.57 -2.89
N ILE A 118 -8.65 21.61 -2.15
CA ILE A 118 -7.30 21.41 -2.70
C ILE A 118 -7.18 20.01 -3.33
N TYR A 119 -7.63 18.98 -2.60
CA TYR A 119 -7.53 17.59 -3.06
C TYR A 119 -8.46 17.25 -4.22
N THR A 120 -9.53 17.99 -4.46
CA THR A 120 -10.45 17.72 -5.59
C THR A 120 -9.72 17.77 -6.94
N ALA A 121 -8.68 18.60 -7.07
CA ALA A 121 -7.85 18.68 -8.27
C ALA A 121 -6.73 17.62 -8.32
N ILE A 122 -6.42 16.97 -7.19
CA ILE A 122 -5.24 16.09 -7.02
C ILE A 122 -5.68 14.62 -6.95
N SER A 123 -6.62 14.28 -6.05
CA SER A 123 -7.11 12.93 -5.83
C SER A 123 -8.47 12.90 -5.11
N ASP A 124 -9.33 11.99 -5.56
CA ASP A 124 -10.62 11.61 -4.96
C ASP A 124 -10.52 10.77 -3.67
N LYS A 125 -9.31 10.50 -3.16
CA LYS A 125 -9.06 9.58 -2.04
C LYS A 125 -8.85 10.24 -0.68
N VAL A 126 -9.03 11.56 -0.56
CA VAL A 126 -8.62 12.32 0.64
C VAL A 126 -9.22 11.78 1.95
N VAL A 127 -10.51 11.42 1.97
CA VAL A 127 -11.16 10.87 3.18
C VAL A 127 -10.54 9.53 3.59
N GLY A 128 -10.27 8.64 2.62
CA GLY A 128 -9.61 7.38 2.87
C GLY A 128 -8.17 7.54 3.36
N LEU A 129 -7.46 8.55 2.85
CA LEU A 129 -6.12 8.89 3.31
C LEU A 129 -6.11 9.47 4.72
N LEU A 130 -7.06 10.33 5.06
CA LEU A 130 -7.24 10.89 6.41
C LEU A 130 -7.47 9.78 7.44
N LEU A 131 -8.38 8.85 7.15
CA LEU A 131 -8.63 7.69 8.04
C LEU A 131 -7.37 6.84 8.23
N ARG A 132 -6.57 6.71 7.17
CA ARG A 132 -5.33 5.94 7.24
C ARG A 132 -4.24 6.67 8.01
N ALA A 133 -4.07 7.98 7.80
CA ALA A 133 -3.15 8.80 8.56
C ALA A 133 -3.52 8.82 10.06
N ARG A 134 -4.82 8.85 10.37
CA ARG A 134 -5.36 8.74 11.73
C ARG A 134 -4.99 7.41 12.39
N LYS A 135 -5.07 6.28 11.67
CA LYS A 135 -4.62 4.97 12.17
C LYS A 135 -3.16 4.98 12.63
N TYR A 136 -2.31 5.80 12.01
CA TYR A 136 -0.90 5.97 12.38
C TYR A 136 -0.64 7.15 13.33
N LYS A 137 -1.70 7.79 13.86
CA LYS A 137 -1.60 8.94 14.78
C LYS A 137 -0.81 10.11 14.18
N LEU A 138 -0.96 10.33 12.88
CA LEU A 138 -0.34 11.46 12.16
C LEU A 138 -1.26 12.67 12.11
N VAL A 139 -2.57 12.40 12.02
CA VAL A 139 -3.64 13.39 11.90
C VAL A 139 -4.73 13.04 12.90
N ASP A 140 -5.39 14.07 13.45
CA ASP A 140 -6.59 13.92 14.24
C ASP A 140 -7.71 14.86 13.75
N PHE A 141 -8.95 14.43 13.93
CA PHE A 141 -10.16 15.19 13.58
C PHE A 141 -11.38 14.56 14.28
N GLU A 142 -12.42 15.37 14.48
CA GLU A 142 -13.66 14.91 15.12
C GLU A 142 -14.55 14.09 14.16
N GLY A 143 -15.17 13.03 14.67
CA GLY A 143 -16.07 12.16 13.92
C GLY A 143 -15.43 10.90 13.32
N GLU A 144 -16.25 10.00 12.80
CA GLU A 144 -15.80 8.73 12.18
C GLU A 144 -15.44 8.89 10.70
N CYS A 145 -16.19 9.72 9.98
CA CYS A 145 -16.02 9.99 8.55
C CYS A 145 -16.53 11.40 8.25
N LEU A 146 -15.90 12.07 7.29
CA LEU A 146 -16.17 13.46 6.93
C LEU A 146 -16.81 13.54 5.54
N PHE A 147 -17.81 14.39 5.41
CA PHE A 147 -18.63 14.55 4.22
C PHE A 147 -18.64 16.01 3.79
N GLN A 148 -18.39 16.24 2.50
CA GLN A 148 -18.36 17.58 1.90
C GLN A 148 -19.68 18.33 2.14
N ARG A 149 -19.60 19.66 2.31
CA ARG A 149 -20.70 20.60 2.62
C ARG A 149 -21.30 20.48 4.01
N ARG A 150 -21.16 19.32 4.67
CA ARG A 150 -21.64 19.11 6.03
C ARG A 150 -20.53 19.33 7.05
N ASP A 151 -19.40 18.69 6.80
CA ASP A 151 -18.29 18.61 7.75
C ASP A 151 -17.12 19.54 7.35
N ASP A 152 -17.35 20.48 6.43
CA ASP A 152 -16.31 21.38 5.87
C ASP A 152 -15.59 22.21 6.94
N HIS A 153 -16.26 22.50 8.05
CA HIS A 153 -15.74 23.27 9.18
C HIS A 153 -14.89 22.44 10.14
N VAL A 154 -14.84 21.11 10.00
CA VAL A 154 -14.12 20.23 10.93
C VAL A 154 -12.60 20.47 10.81
N PRO A 155 -11.91 20.78 11.91
CA PRO A 155 -10.47 20.97 11.89
C PRO A 155 -9.73 19.63 11.75
N ILE A 156 -8.80 19.59 10.80
CA ILE A 156 -7.87 18.49 10.58
C ILE A 156 -6.52 18.91 11.15
N ILE A 157 -6.10 18.27 12.25
CA ILE A 157 -4.92 18.65 13.03
C ILE A 157 -3.78 17.67 12.76
N LEU A 158 -2.61 18.17 12.37
CA LEU A 158 -1.39 17.36 12.37
C LEU A 158 -0.96 17.10 13.81
N SER A 159 -0.88 15.83 14.21
CA SER A 159 -0.51 15.46 15.58
C SER A 159 0.98 15.67 15.89
N LYS A 160 1.82 15.77 14.83
CA LYS A 160 3.28 15.80 14.87
C LYS A 160 3.82 16.82 13.87
N PRO A 161 5.00 17.41 14.10
CA PRO A 161 5.65 18.27 13.12
C PRO A 161 6.02 17.46 11.86
N ILE A 162 5.99 18.10 10.70
CA ILE A 162 6.24 17.45 9.40
C ILE A 162 7.59 16.72 9.33
N THR A 163 8.60 17.22 10.04
CA THR A 163 9.94 16.61 10.12
C THR A 163 9.90 15.23 10.76
N GLU A 164 9.11 15.05 11.82
CA GLU A 164 8.93 13.77 12.49
C GLU A 164 8.10 12.81 11.62
N ILE A 165 7.02 13.31 11.00
CA ILE A 165 6.17 12.53 10.10
C ILE A 165 6.97 11.97 8.92
N ARG A 166 7.82 12.80 8.30
CA ARG A 166 8.74 12.39 7.23
C ARG A 166 9.60 11.21 7.65
N LYS A 167 10.22 11.29 8.83
CA LYS A 167 11.07 10.22 9.36
C LYS A 167 10.28 8.91 9.53
N ILE A 168 9.10 8.98 10.17
CA ILE A 168 8.25 7.80 10.42
C ILE A 168 7.83 7.11 9.11
N LEU A 169 7.38 7.89 8.13
CA LEU A 169 6.89 7.34 6.87
C LEU A 169 8.03 6.85 5.97
N MET A 170 9.17 7.53 5.95
CA MET A 170 10.37 7.07 5.24
C MET A 170 10.87 5.74 5.81
N GLU A 171 11.00 5.60 7.12
CA GLU A 171 11.41 4.34 7.76
C GLU A 171 10.46 3.19 7.42
N ARG A 172 9.15 3.48 7.39
CA ARG A 172 8.13 2.50 6.99
C ARG A 172 8.28 2.08 5.53
N MET A 173 8.54 3.03 4.63
CA MET A 173 8.76 2.77 3.20
C MET A 173 10.04 1.97 2.98
N GLU A 174 11.13 2.28 3.69
CA GLU A 174 12.39 1.55 3.62
C GLU A 174 12.22 0.11 4.11
N THR A 175 11.53 -0.08 5.23
CA THR A 175 11.24 -1.42 5.77
C THR A 175 10.45 -2.27 4.78
N ALA A 176 9.39 -1.70 4.19
CA ALA A 176 8.61 -2.40 3.17
C ALA A 176 9.40 -2.60 1.86
N GLY A 177 10.31 -1.68 1.52
CA GLY A 177 11.20 -1.77 0.37
C GLY A 177 12.22 -2.91 0.50
N LYS A 178 12.83 -3.06 1.68
CA LYS A 178 13.74 -4.19 1.99
C LYS A 178 13.01 -5.52 1.90
N ALA A 179 11.84 -5.63 2.55
CA ALA A 179 11.02 -6.84 2.49
C ALA A 179 10.56 -7.18 1.05
N LEU A 180 10.30 -6.16 0.23
CA LEU A 180 9.97 -6.33 -1.19
C LEU A 180 11.15 -6.86 -2.02
N GLN A 181 12.38 -6.41 -1.74
CA GLN A 181 13.59 -6.91 -2.40
C GLN A 181 13.84 -8.38 -2.03
N GLU A 182 13.79 -8.71 -0.74
CA GLU A 182 13.94 -10.07 -0.24
C GLU A 182 12.91 -11.04 -0.85
N SER A 183 11.67 -10.60 -1.03
CA SER A 183 10.59 -11.42 -1.62
C SER A 183 10.67 -11.50 -3.15
N GLY A 184 11.31 -10.52 -3.79
CA GLY A 184 11.47 -10.45 -5.24
C GLY A 184 12.59 -11.34 -5.77
N GLU A 185 13.66 -11.52 -4.99
CA GLU A 185 14.79 -12.39 -5.31
C GLU A 185 14.40 -13.88 -5.43
N GLN A 186 13.29 -14.29 -4.83
CA GLN A 186 12.78 -15.67 -4.91
C GLN A 186 12.17 -16.06 -6.27
N TYR A 187 12.04 -15.12 -7.22
CA TYR A 187 11.50 -15.34 -8.57
C TYR A 187 12.52 -15.15 -9.71
N LEU A 188 13.75 -14.76 -9.40
CA LEU A 188 14.88 -14.77 -10.34
C LEU A 188 15.59 -16.13 -10.23
#